data_AF-A0A2E8KMK0-F1
#
_entry.id   AF-A0A2E8KMK0-F1
#
_cell.length_a   1.000
_cell.length_b   1.000
_cell.length_c   1.000
_cell.angle_alpha   90.00
_cell.angle_beta   90.00
_cell.angle_gamma   90.00
#
_symmetry.space_group_name_H-M   'P 1'
#
loop_
_entity.id
_entity.type
_entity.pdbx_description
1 polymer ?
#
loop_
_entity_poly.entity_id
_entity_poly.type
_entity_poly.pdbx_seq_one_letter_code
_entity_poly.pdbx_strand_id
1 'polypeptide(L)'
;MKRSQPVPSEHDFITTESQLASLVERLDQYDSLGFDTEFVSEHTYRSQLCLIQVAAGDVLAVIDTLKVQELEPFWRLMTDPKRTTVVHAGREEMGFILHAIGERPAHLFDVQVAAGLVDHDYPAGYASVVRRVLGQPTNKGETRTDWRKRPLTPAQIEYALDDVRYLDAIWKTLETRLEDRGRTAWMQEEMLTWMDEVAASFTRKRWRRVSGLNGLKRRELAIARELWHWRDSLA
;
A
#
# COMPACT_ATOMS: atom_id res chain seq x y z
N MET A 1 -27.22 -10.90 12.03
CA MET A 1 -26.28 -9.83 12.47
C MET A 1 -24.92 -10.46 12.71
N LYS A 2 -24.02 -10.45 11.71
CA LYS A 2 -22.61 -10.81 11.95
C LYS A 2 -22.03 -9.68 12.81
N ARG A 3 -21.55 -10.00 14.02
CA ARG A 3 -20.88 -9.02 14.89
C ARG A 3 -19.66 -8.50 14.13
N SER A 4 -19.59 -7.19 13.91
CA SER A 4 -18.36 -6.54 13.46
C SER A 4 -17.27 -6.90 14.46
N GLN A 5 -16.13 -7.40 14.00
CA GLN A 5 -15.00 -7.62 14.89
C GLN A 5 -14.58 -6.29 15.53
N PRO A 6 -14.17 -6.29 16.81
CA PRO A 6 -13.72 -5.08 17.48
C PRO A 6 -12.48 -4.54 16.77
N VAL A 7 -12.45 -3.23 16.53
CA VAL A 7 -11.31 -2.58 15.89
C VAL A 7 -10.15 -2.48 16.89
N PRO A 8 -8.94 -3.01 16.62
CA PRO A 8 -7.88 -3.14 17.63
C PRO A 8 -7.39 -1.80 18.17
N SER A 9 -7.48 -1.54 19.48
CA SER A 9 -7.10 -0.24 20.09
C SER A 9 -5.68 -0.20 20.65
N GLU A 10 -5.10 -1.36 20.97
CA GLU A 10 -3.69 -1.47 21.35
C GLU A 10 -2.85 -1.67 20.09
N HIS A 11 -1.66 -1.08 20.07
CA HIS A 11 -0.76 -1.16 18.92
C HIS A 11 0.68 -1.44 19.36
N ASP A 12 1.41 -2.12 18.48
CA ASP A 12 2.84 -2.34 18.64
C ASP A 12 3.65 -1.30 17.86
N PHE A 13 4.75 -0.82 18.47
CA PHE A 13 5.72 0.05 17.78
C PHE A 13 7.03 -0.71 17.57
N ILE A 14 7.26 -1.13 16.33
CA ILE A 14 8.36 -2.02 15.93
C ILE A 14 9.57 -1.18 15.52
N THR A 15 10.68 -1.37 16.24
CA THR A 15 11.92 -0.60 16.03
C THR A 15 13.17 -1.46 15.96
N THR A 16 13.01 -2.78 16.01
CA THR A 16 14.11 -3.77 15.94
C THR A 16 13.71 -4.97 15.10
N GLU A 17 14.69 -5.67 14.55
CA GLU A 17 14.44 -6.86 13.72
C GLU A 17 13.81 -8.02 14.50
N SER A 18 14.14 -8.18 15.78
CA SER A 18 13.53 -9.21 16.64
C SER A 18 12.04 -8.93 16.88
N GLN A 19 11.67 -7.66 17.05
CA GLN A 19 10.27 -7.27 17.13
C GLN A 19 9.56 -7.49 15.78
N LEU A 20 10.21 -7.21 14.66
CA LEU A 20 9.66 -7.49 13.34
C LEU A 20 9.40 -8.98 13.14
N ALA A 21 10.37 -9.84 13.47
CA ALA A 21 10.22 -11.30 13.34
C ALA A 21 9.02 -11.80 14.17
N SER A 22 8.91 -11.35 15.41
CA SER A 22 7.77 -11.69 16.29
C SER A 22 6.42 -11.19 15.74
N LEU A 23 6.41 -10.00 15.12
CA LEU A 23 5.22 -9.46 14.47
C LEU A 23 4.84 -10.32 13.25
N VAL A 24 5.81 -10.67 12.39
CA VAL A 24 5.59 -11.49 11.19
C VAL A 24 4.97 -12.84 11.55
N GLU A 25 5.45 -13.52 12.60
CA GLU A 25 4.87 -14.78 13.08
C GLU A 25 3.40 -14.64 13.49
N ARG A 26 3.04 -13.53 14.13
CA ARG A 26 1.64 -13.22 14.52
C ARG A 26 0.78 -12.91 13.31
N LEU A 27 1.27 -12.08 12.39
CA LEU A 27 0.57 -11.72 11.16
C LEU A 27 0.32 -12.96 10.27
N ASP A 28 1.25 -13.93 10.28
CA ASP A 28 1.13 -15.13 9.46
C ASP A 28 -0.12 -15.98 9.78
N GLN A 29 -0.67 -15.84 11.00
CA GLN A 29 -1.87 -16.56 11.45
C GLN A 29 -3.18 -16.09 10.79
N TYR A 30 -3.16 -15.00 10.02
CA TYR A 30 -4.37 -14.37 9.48
C TYR A 30 -4.43 -14.42 7.94
N ASP A 31 -5.57 -14.81 7.39
CA ASP A 31 -5.78 -14.88 5.93
C ASP A 31 -5.95 -13.51 5.26
N SER A 32 -5.94 -12.41 6.02
CA SER A 32 -5.96 -11.04 5.51
C SER A 32 -4.91 -10.17 6.18
N LEU A 33 -4.38 -9.22 5.42
CA LEU A 33 -3.37 -8.27 5.87
C LEU A 33 -3.66 -6.91 5.26
N GLY A 34 -4.16 -5.98 6.06
CA GLY A 34 -4.31 -4.58 5.68
C GLY A 34 -3.02 -3.83 5.99
N PHE A 35 -2.47 -3.07 5.04
CA PHE A 35 -1.31 -2.23 5.32
C PHE A 35 -1.32 -0.94 4.51
N ASP A 36 -0.56 0.03 4.99
CA ASP A 36 -0.30 1.30 4.33
C ASP A 36 1.17 1.70 4.56
N THR A 37 1.65 2.72 3.87
CA THR A 37 3.01 3.22 4.00
C THR A 37 3.11 4.74 4.09
N GLU A 38 4.13 5.22 4.80
CA GLU A 38 4.52 6.63 4.76
C GLU A 38 5.93 6.77 4.23
N PHE A 39 6.09 7.69 3.28
CA PHE A 39 7.34 7.87 2.56
C PHE A 39 7.56 9.31 2.13
N VAL A 40 8.82 9.65 1.88
CA VAL A 40 9.24 10.95 1.34
C VAL A 40 9.76 10.72 -0.06
N SER A 41 9.20 11.44 -1.04
CA SER A 41 9.64 11.37 -2.44
C SER A 41 10.39 12.64 -2.86
N GLU A 42 10.35 13.67 -2.02
CA GLU A 42 11.06 14.92 -2.25
C GLU A 42 12.57 14.72 -2.09
N HIS A 43 13.33 15.19 -3.08
CA HIS A 43 14.80 15.19 -3.11
C HIS A 43 15.49 13.82 -3.26
N THR A 44 14.76 12.72 -3.38
CA THR A 44 15.30 11.39 -3.65
C THR A 44 14.87 10.88 -5.03
N TYR A 45 15.70 10.05 -5.66
CA TYR A 45 15.32 9.42 -6.94
C TYR A 45 14.27 8.33 -6.75
N ARG A 46 14.36 7.61 -5.61
CA ARG A 46 13.38 6.63 -5.15
C ARG A 46 12.75 7.12 -3.86
N SER A 47 11.46 6.87 -3.69
CA SER A 47 10.75 7.18 -2.44
C SER A 47 11.44 6.52 -1.26
N GLN A 48 11.77 7.30 -0.24
CA GLN A 48 12.33 6.79 1.01
C GLN A 48 11.17 6.32 1.89
N LEU A 49 11.01 5.00 2.03
CA LEU A 49 10.07 4.40 2.96
C LEU A 49 10.45 4.76 4.40
N CYS A 50 9.53 5.41 5.12
CA CYS A 50 9.75 5.92 6.47
C CYS A 50 8.92 5.18 7.54
N LEU A 51 7.79 4.60 7.14
CA LEU A 51 6.90 3.88 8.03
C LEU A 51 6.10 2.84 7.25
N ILE A 52 5.80 1.72 7.91
CA ILE A 52 4.76 0.78 7.47
C ILE A 52 3.76 0.65 8.60
N GLN A 53 2.48 0.70 8.29
CA GLN A 53 1.39 0.44 9.22
C GLN A 53 0.68 -0.82 8.77
N VAL A 54 0.27 -1.66 9.73
CA VAL A 54 -0.35 -2.94 9.41
C VAL A 54 -1.43 -3.31 10.42
N ALA A 55 -2.51 -3.90 9.91
CA ALA A 55 -3.61 -4.44 10.67
C ALA A 55 -4.01 -5.83 10.14
N ALA A 56 -4.14 -6.81 11.03
CA ALA A 56 -4.64 -8.14 10.73
C ALA A 56 -5.25 -8.79 11.97
N GLY A 57 -6.54 -9.11 11.93
CA GLY A 57 -7.24 -9.66 13.09
C GLY A 57 -7.16 -8.74 14.32
N ASP A 58 -6.54 -9.21 15.39
CA ASP A 58 -6.28 -8.43 16.62
C ASP A 58 -4.94 -7.67 16.61
N VAL A 59 -4.13 -7.83 15.56
CA VAL A 59 -2.83 -7.18 15.43
C VAL A 59 -3.02 -5.81 14.79
N LEU A 60 -2.41 -4.80 15.41
CA LEU A 60 -2.26 -3.46 14.87
C LEU A 60 -0.84 -2.98 15.22
N ALA A 61 -0.07 -2.54 14.22
CA ALA A 61 1.32 -2.17 14.44
C ALA A 61 1.80 -1.09 13.48
N VAL A 62 2.84 -0.38 13.94
CA VAL A 62 3.63 0.55 13.15
C VAL A 62 5.09 0.10 13.17
N ILE A 63 5.71 0.02 11.99
CA ILE A 63 7.10 -0.40 11.79
C ILE A 63 7.93 0.81 11.37
N ASP A 64 8.90 1.19 12.22
CA ASP A 64 9.88 2.24 11.91
C ASP A 64 10.97 1.72 10.98
N THR A 65 10.76 1.87 9.67
CA THR A 65 11.66 1.38 8.61
C THR A 65 13.01 2.11 8.56
N LEU A 66 13.17 3.21 9.31
CA LEU A 66 14.47 3.86 9.47
C LEU A 66 15.36 3.14 10.49
N LYS A 67 14.77 2.32 11.36
CA LYS A 67 15.47 1.50 12.36
C LYS A 67 15.52 0.02 12.00
N VAL A 68 14.48 -0.44 11.31
CA VAL A 68 14.31 -1.83 10.85
C VAL A 68 14.58 -1.86 9.35
N GLN A 69 15.71 -2.44 8.95
CA GLN A 69 16.15 -2.46 7.55
C GLN A 69 15.81 -3.76 6.85
N GLU A 70 15.79 -4.89 7.58
CA GLU A 70 15.51 -6.20 7.01
C GLU A 70 14.01 -6.46 6.93
N LEU A 71 13.34 -5.77 6.00
CA LEU A 71 11.89 -5.82 5.83
C LEU A 71 11.39 -6.96 4.94
N GLU A 72 12.29 -7.71 4.29
CA GLU A 72 11.94 -8.82 3.40
C GLU A 72 10.95 -9.83 4.03
N PRO A 73 11.10 -10.26 5.30
CA PRO A 73 10.14 -11.17 5.94
C PRO A 73 8.71 -10.62 5.99
N PHE A 74 8.54 -9.31 6.13
CA PHE A 74 7.23 -8.67 6.10
C PHE A 74 6.64 -8.71 4.69
N TRP A 75 7.41 -8.30 3.67
CA TRP A 75 6.92 -8.27 2.28
C TRP A 75 6.57 -9.64 1.73
N ARG A 76 7.27 -10.69 2.17
CA ARG A 76 6.96 -12.07 1.76
C ARG A 76 5.63 -12.59 2.29
N LEU A 77 5.05 -11.98 3.33
CA LEU A 77 3.70 -12.36 3.79
C LEU A 77 2.64 -12.16 2.69
N MET A 78 2.81 -11.15 1.84
CA MET A 78 1.86 -10.80 0.78
C MET A 78 1.88 -11.78 -0.39
N THR A 79 2.96 -12.53 -0.58
CA THR A 79 3.09 -13.49 -1.69
C THR A 79 2.50 -14.85 -1.37
N ASP A 80 2.06 -15.08 -0.13
CA ASP A 80 1.37 -16.30 0.27
C ASP A 80 -0.04 -16.37 -0.36
N PRO A 81 -0.36 -17.40 -1.16
CA PRO A 81 -1.68 -17.58 -1.78
C PRO A 81 -2.84 -17.71 -0.79
N LYS A 82 -2.58 -18.04 0.49
CA LYS A 82 -3.65 -18.07 1.50
C LYS A 82 -4.14 -16.67 1.87
N ARG A 83 -3.36 -15.63 1.56
CA ARG A 83 -3.54 -14.29 2.13
C ARG A 83 -4.09 -13.29 1.12
N THR A 84 -5.07 -12.52 1.56
CA THR A 84 -5.53 -11.31 0.86
C THR A 84 -4.85 -10.08 1.43
N THR A 85 -4.06 -9.42 0.58
CA THR A 85 -3.46 -8.12 0.90
C THR A 85 -4.46 -7.02 0.64
N VAL A 86 -4.77 -6.20 1.64
CA VAL A 86 -5.78 -5.14 1.56
C VAL A 86 -5.12 -3.78 1.66
N VAL A 87 -5.45 -2.88 0.73
CA VAL A 87 -4.86 -1.54 0.63
C VAL A 87 -5.93 -0.52 0.22
N HIS A 88 -5.66 0.77 0.39
CA HIS A 88 -6.42 1.86 -0.24
C HIS A 88 -5.52 2.60 -1.23
N ALA A 89 -5.91 2.67 -2.50
CA ALA A 89 -5.14 3.34 -3.54
C ALA A 89 -3.67 2.86 -3.62
N GLY A 90 -3.46 1.54 -3.56
CA GLY A 90 -2.20 0.89 -3.17
C GLY A 90 -1.07 0.88 -4.20
N ARG A 91 -0.98 1.89 -5.06
CA ARG A 91 -0.02 1.93 -6.18
C ARG A 91 1.43 1.98 -5.70
N GLU A 92 1.71 2.80 -4.70
CA GLU A 92 3.07 2.97 -4.17
C GLU A 92 3.45 1.78 -3.28
N GLU A 93 2.50 1.22 -2.54
CA GLU A 93 2.61 -0.02 -1.75
C GLU A 93 3.07 -1.18 -2.64
N MET A 94 2.43 -1.34 -3.80
CA MET A 94 2.85 -2.31 -4.82
C MET A 94 4.27 -2.03 -5.32
N GLY A 95 4.65 -0.76 -5.47
CA GLY A 95 6.00 -0.33 -5.81
C GLY A 95 7.04 -0.76 -4.75
N PHE A 96 6.73 -0.60 -3.46
CA PHE A 96 7.60 -1.03 -2.37
C PHE A 96 7.76 -2.56 -2.33
N ILE A 97 6.68 -3.33 -2.51
CA ILE A 97 6.74 -4.79 -2.57
C ILE A 97 7.63 -5.25 -3.74
N LEU A 98 7.38 -4.72 -4.94
CA LEU A 98 8.17 -5.06 -6.13
C LEU A 98 9.64 -4.68 -5.98
N HIS A 99 9.94 -3.55 -5.32
CA HIS A 99 11.31 -3.14 -5.08
C HIS A 99 12.01 -4.04 -4.07
N ALA A 100 11.31 -4.41 -2.99
CA ALA A 100 11.89 -5.18 -1.90
C ALA A 100 12.14 -6.65 -2.28
N ILE A 101 11.20 -7.29 -2.97
CA ILE A 101 11.26 -8.74 -3.21
C ILE A 101 11.12 -9.15 -4.67
N GLY A 102 10.86 -8.22 -5.60
CA GLY A 102 10.71 -8.53 -7.03
C GLY A 102 9.45 -9.33 -7.39
N GLU A 103 8.60 -9.59 -6.40
CA GLU A 103 7.34 -10.33 -6.52
C GLU A 103 6.16 -9.37 -6.28
N ARG A 104 4.94 -9.83 -6.58
CA ARG A 104 3.69 -9.11 -6.28
C ARG A 104 2.86 -9.90 -5.28
N PRO A 105 1.88 -9.26 -4.60
CA PRO A 105 0.93 -9.99 -3.78
C PRO A 105 0.21 -11.09 -4.56
N ALA A 106 -0.05 -12.22 -3.91
CA ALA A 106 -0.80 -13.32 -4.52
C ALA A 106 -2.26 -12.91 -4.76
N HIS A 107 -2.86 -12.27 -3.75
CA HIS A 107 -4.18 -11.65 -3.83
C HIS A 107 -4.10 -10.22 -3.30
N LEU A 108 -4.55 -9.26 -4.11
CA LEU A 108 -4.64 -7.86 -3.74
C LEU A 108 -6.10 -7.40 -3.82
N PHE A 109 -6.53 -6.66 -2.81
CA PHE A 109 -7.82 -6.02 -2.74
C PHE A 109 -7.64 -4.52 -2.46
N ASP A 110 -7.90 -3.67 -3.45
CA ASP A 110 -7.93 -2.22 -3.26
C ASP A 110 -9.34 -1.75 -2.91
N VAL A 111 -9.52 -1.23 -1.70
CA VAL A 111 -10.83 -0.79 -1.21
C VAL A 111 -11.36 0.45 -1.97
N GLN A 112 -10.51 1.24 -2.61
CA GLN A 112 -10.92 2.36 -3.46
C GLN A 112 -11.58 1.86 -4.75
N VAL A 113 -10.97 0.86 -5.39
CA VAL A 113 -11.52 0.24 -6.61
C VAL A 113 -12.82 -0.50 -6.29
N ALA A 114 -12.83 -1.31 -5.23
CA ALA A 114 -14.03 -2.01 -4.78
C ALA A 114 -15.19 -1.04 -4.46
N ALA A 115 -14.90 0.10 -3.81
CA ALA A 115 -15.90 1.13 -3.55
C ALA A 115 -16.51 1.69 -4.84
N GLY A 116 -15.68 1.98 -5.85
CA GLY A 116 -16.11 2.42 -7.18
C GLY A 116 -17.02 1.40 -7.89
N LEU A 117 -16.67 0.12 -7.78
CA LEU A 117 -17.46 -0.98 -8.35
C LEU A 117 -18.76 -1.27 -7.60
N VAL A 118 -18.90 -0.81 -6.35
CA VAL A 118 -20.15 -0.99 -5.59
C VAL A 118 -21.16 0.08 -5.95
N ASP A 119 -20.93 1.36 -5.58
CA ASP A 119 -21.82 2.51 -5.88
C ASP A 119 -21.20 3.84 -5.35
N HIS A 120 -19.88 3.99 -5.38
CA HIS A 120 -19.21 5.18 -4.85
C HIS A 120 -18.42 5.91 -5.93
N ASP A 121 -18.19 7.21 -5.73
CA ASP A 121 -17.32 7.99 -6.61
C ASP A 121 -15.93 7.34 -6.66
N TYR A 122 -15.36 7.26 -7.86
CA TYR A 122 -14.01 6.78 -8.06
C TYR A 122 -13.19 7.87 -8.77
N PRO A 123 -12.00 8.25 -8.25
CA PRO A 123 -11.38 7.76 -7.01
C PRO A 123 -11.94 8.43 -5.74
N ALA A 124 -12.15 7.65 -4.68
CA ALA A 124 -12.51 8.16 -3.34
C ALA A 124 -11.32 8.09 -2.38
N GLY A 125 -11.10 9.15 -1.58
CA GLY A 125 -10.11 9.12 -0.49
C GLY A 125 -10.51 8.19 0.65
N TYR A 126 -9.52 7.68 1.40
CA TYR A 126 -9.72 6.65 2.43
C TYR A 126 -10.78 7.06 3.48
N ALA A 127 -10.67 8.28 4.02
CA ALA A 127 -11.65 8.87 4.93
C ALA A 127 -13.10 8.82 4.40
N SER A 128 -13.28 9.05 3.10
CA SER A 128 -14.60 8.97 2.46
C SER A 128 -15.10 7.53 2.40
N VAL A 129 -14.22 6.58 2.08
CA VAL A 129 -14.54 5.14 2.04
C VAL A 129 -14.94 4.66 3.44
N VAL A 130 -14.14 4.93 4.48
CA VAL A 130 -14.45 4.57 5.88
C VAL A 130 -15.82 5.09 6.29
N ARG A 131 -16.08 6.39 6.06
CA ARG A 131 -17.36 7.01 6.42
C ARG A 131 -18.54 6.41 5.68
N ARG A 132 -18.42 6.17 4.37
CA ARG A 132 -19.51 5.64 3.53
C ARG A 132 -19.78 4.17 3.76
N VAL A 133 -18.72 3.38 4.01
CA VAL A 133 -18.82 1.93 4.16
C VAL A 133 -19.19 1.55 5.58
N LEU A 134 -18.53 2.14 6.58
CA LEU A 134 -18.66 1.76 7.99
C LEU A 134 -19.42 2.78 8.85
N GLY A 135 -19.72 3.97 8.34
CA GLY A 135 -20.36 5.03 9.12
C GLY A 135 -19.47 5.63 10.21
N GLN A 136 -18.18 5.30 10.23
CA GLN A 136 -17.25 5.76 11.25
C GLN A 136 -16.73 7.17 10.93
N PRO A 137 -16.54 8.03 11.93
CA PRO A 137 -15.81 9.27 11.74
C PRO A 137 -14.34 8.93 11.45
N THR A 138 -13.72 9.70 10.58
CA THR A 138 -12.27 9.64 10.36
C THR A 138 -11.65 10.93 10.83
N ASN A 139 -10.52 10.83 11.53
CA ASN A 139 -9.79 11.99 11.97
C ASN A 139 -9.23 12.75 10.76
N LYS A 140 -9.32 14.08 10.78
CA LYS A 140 -8.59 14.93 9.83
C LYS A 140 -7.18 15.11 10.38
N GLY A 141 -6.23 14.28 9.95
CA GLY A 141 -4.87 14.27 10.50
C GLY A 141 -3.77 14.68 9.52
N GLU A 142 -2.52 14.50 9.96
CA GLU A 142 -1.28 15.03 9.37
C GLU A 142 -0.84 14.35 8.06
N THR A 143 -1.58 14.53 6.97
CA THR A 143 -1.17 14.04 5.63
C THR A 143 0.09 14.72 5.08
N ARG A 144 0.62 15.76 5.73
CA ARG A 144 1.75 16.59 5.25
C ARG A 144 2.74 16.87 6.37
N THR A 145 3.35 15.81 6.87
CA THR A 145 4.37 15.87 7.91
C THR A 145 5.67 15.25 7.42
N ASP A 146 6.80 15.62 8.02
CA ASP A 146 8.09 15.02 7.65
C ASP A 146 8.24 13.68 8.37
N TRP A 147 7.86 12.60 7.70
CA TRP A 147 7.89 11.24 8.20
C TRP A 147 9.29 10.70 8.50
N ARG A 148 10.35 11.45 8.19
CA ARG A 148 11.73 11.10 8.58
C ARG A 148 12.08 11.55 9.99
N LYS A 149 11.35 12.53 10.53
CA LYS A 149 11.66 13.08 11.85
C LYS A 149 11.40 12.03 12.93
N ARG A 150 12.33 11.97 13.88
CA ARG A 150 12.24 11.10 15.06
C ARG A 150 12.51 11.90 16.34
N PRO A 151 11.83 11.58 17.46
CA PRO A 151 10.75 10.59 17.56
C PRO A 151 9.48 11.03 16.82
N LEU A 152 8.65 10.07 16.39
CA LEU A 152 7.31 10.37 15.88
C LEU A 152 6.45 10.92 17.02
N THR A 153 5.57 11.87 16.72
CA THR A 153 4.62 12.37 17.70
C THR A 153 3.47 11.37 17.90
N PRO A 154 2.79 11.37 19.07
CA PRO A 154 1.60 10.54 19.27
C PRO A 154 0.51 10.77 18.21
N ALA A 155 0.37 12.00 17.71
CA ALA A 155 -0.60 12.33 16.66
C ALA A 155 -0.24 11.71 15.30
N GLN A 156 1.05 11.64 14.96
CA GLN A 156 1.52 10.97 13.74
C GLN A 156 1.28 9.46 13.82
N ILE A 157 1.55 8.84 14.98
CA ILE A 157 1.31 7.41 15.18
C ILE A 157 -0.19 7.09 15.09
N GLU A 158 -1.04 7.87 15.74
CA GLU A 158 -2.49 7.65 15.69
C GLU A 158 -3.05 7.82 14.27
N TYR A 159 -2.62 8.86 13.56
CA TYR A 159 -2.99 9.07 12.16
C TYR A 159 -2.60 7.87 11.28
N ALA A 160 -1.34 7.43 11.40
CA ALA A 160 -0.80 6.30 10.67
C ALA A 160 -1.60 5.01 10.93
N LEU A 161 -2.01 4.77 12.18
CA LEU A 161 -2.82 3.60 12.56
C LEU A 161 -4.26 3.67 12.04
N ASP A 162 -4.86 4.87 11.99
CA ASP A 162 -6.20 5.08 11.45
C ASP A 162 -6.31 4.66 9.97
N ASP A 163 -5.23 4.83 9.20
CA ASP A 163 -5.16 4.46 7.77
C ASP A 163 -5.23 2.94 7.51
N VAL A 164 -4.99 2.10 8.52
CA VAL A 164 -5.04 0.64 8.37
C VAL A 164 -6.09 -0.06 9.23
N ARG A 165 -6.44 0.48 10.40
CA ARG A 165 -7.25 -0.28 11.39
C ARG A 165 -8.65 -0.63 10.88
N TYR A 166 -9.18 0.11 9.90
CA TYR A 166 -10.50 -0.15 9.32
C TYR A 166 -10.45 -0.97 8.03
N LEU A 167 -9.28 -1.24 7.44
CA LEU A 167 -9.17 -1.90 6.13
C LEU A 167 -9.85 -3.27 6.09
N ASP A 168 -9.65 -4.12 7.09
CA ASP A 168 -10.27 -5.46 7.14
C ASP A 168 -11.80 -5.38 7.20
N ALA A 169 -12.34 -4.45 8.00
CA ALA A 169 -13.79 -4.24 8.10
C ALA A 169 -14.38 -3.66 6.82
N ILE A 170 -13.68 -2.73 6.16
CA ILE A 170 -14.06 -2.17 4.86
C ILE A 170 -14.07 -3.28 3.80
N TRP A 171 -13.00 -4.07 3.72
CA TRP A 171 -12.86 -5.18 2.77
C TRP A 171 -14.02 -6.16 2.90
N LYS A 172 -14.26 -6.72 4.09
CA LYS A 172 -15.36 -7.67 4.33
C LYS A 172 -16.73 -7.11 3.93
N THR A 173 -16.94 -5.81 4.19
CA THR A 173 -18.19 -5.14 3.84
C THR A 173 -18.33 -4.94 2.33
N LEU A 174 -17.26 -4.51 1.65
CA LEU A 174 -17.26 -4.30 0.21
C LEU A 174 -17.34 -5.61 -0.55
N GLU A 175 -16.68 -6.66 -0.09
CA GLU A 175 -16.75 -8.01 -0.65
C GLU A 175 -18.21 -8.52 -0.64
N THR A 176 -18.89 -8.43 0.51
CA THR A 176 -20.32 -8.79 0.60
C THR A 176 -21.18 -7.97 -0.38
N ARG A 177 -20.93 -6.65 -0.50
CA ARG A 177 -21.68 -5.79 -1.43
C ARG A 177 -21.39 -6.11 -2.90
N LEU A 178 -20.17 -6.50 -3.23
CA LEU A 178 -19.79 -6.95 -4.58
C LEU A 178 -20.51 -8.25 -4.93
N GLU A 179 -20.60 -9.20 -3.98
CA GLU A 179 -21.35 -10.45 -4.14
C GLU A 179 -22.83 -10.19 -4.37
N ASP A 180 -23.46 -9.36 -3.52
CA ASP A 180 -24.88 -9.00 -3.64
C ASP A 180 -25.22 -8.35 -4.99
N ARG A 181 -24.23 -7.68 -5.61
CA ARG A 181 -24.35 -7.02 -6.92
C ARG A 181 -23.95 -7.92 -8.09
N GLY A 182 -23.43 -9.12 -7.84
CA GLY A 182 -22.87 -9.99 -8.88
C GLY A 182 -21.61 -9.42 -9.55
N ARG A 183 -20.85 -8.57 -8.85
CA ARG A 183 -19.67 -7.85 -9.36
C ARG A 183 -18.33 -8.40 -8.86
N THR A 184 -18.32 -9.50 -8.12
CA THR A 184 -17.08 -10.13 -7.63
C THR A 184 -16.10 -10.46 -8.77
N ALA A 185 -16.60 -10.99 -9.89
CA ALA A 185 -15.76 -11.29 -11.05
C ALA A 185 -15.13 -10.02 -11.67
N TRP A 186 -15.86 -8.90 -11.69
CA TRP A 186 -15.33 -7.62 -12.19
C TRP A 186 -14.19 -7.13 -11.32
N MET A 187 -14.34 -7.22 -9.99
CA MET A 187 -13.28 -6.86 -9.05
C MET A 187 -12.03 -7.71 -9.25
N GLN A 188 -12.18 -9.03 -9.43
CA GLN A 188 -11.05 -9.93 -9.67
C GLN A 188 -10.30 -9.58 -10.97
N GLU A 189 -11.03 -9.37 -12.06
CA GLU A 189 -10.44 -9.00 -13.36
C GLU A 189 -9.74 -7.64 -13.32
N GLU A 190 -10.37 -6.65 -12.68
CA GLU A 190 -9.81 -5.31 -12.50
C GLU A 190 -8.52 -5.36 -11.68
N MET A 191 -8.48 -6.10 -10.57
CA MET A 191 -7.27 -6.21 -9.74
C MET A 191 -6.13 -6.93 -10.46
N LEU A 192 -6.42 -7.98 -11.22
CA LEU A 192 -5.39 -8.65 -12.03
C LEU A 192 -4.80 -7.71 -13.07
N THR A 193 -5.66 -7.02 -13.83
CA THR A 193 -5.26 -6.06 -14.86
C THR A 193 -4.46 -4.91 -14.25
N TRP A 194 -4.97 -4.31 -13.17
CA TRP A 194 -4.32 -3.22 -12.47
C TRP A 194 -2.95 -3.62 -11.92
N MET A 195 -2.83 -4.81 -11.30
CA MET A 195 -1.54 -5.29 -10.79
C MET A 195 -0.52 -5.48 -11.92
N ASP A 196 -0.92 -6.04 -13.05
CA ASP A 196 -0.05 -6.23 -14.21
C ASP A 196 0.42 -4.88 -14.78
N GLU A 197 -0.48 -3.91 -14.89
CA GLU A 197 -0.16 -2.56 -15.36
C GLU A 197 0.78 -1.82 -14.40
N VAL A 198 0.55 -1.91 -13.09
CA VAL A 198 1.40 -1.31 -12.07
C VAL A 198 2.77 -1.98 -12.05
N ALA A 199 2.85 -3.30 -12.06
CA ALA A 199 4.13 -4.03 -12.13
C ALA A 199 4.90 -3.68 -13.41
N ALA A 200 4.23 -3.65 -14.56
CA ALA A 200 4.83 -3.19 -15.82
C ALA A 200 5.26 -1.71 -15.73
N SER A 201 4.64 -0.90 -14.88
CA SER A 201 4.99 0.51 -14.72
C SER A 201 6.28 0.75 -13.96
N PHE A 202 6.56 -0.07 -12.96
CA PHE A 202 7.79 -0.02 -12.16
C PHE A 202 8.95 -0.77 -12.83
N THR A 203 8.65 -1.81 -13.63
CA THR A 203 9.67 -2.61 -14.32
C THR A 203 10.04 -2.09 -15.71
N ARG A 204 9.09 -1.51 -16.47
CA ARG A 204 9.41 -0.94 -17.79
C ARG A 204 10.25 0.31 -17.61
N LYS A 205 11.47 0.27 -18.14
CA LYS A 205 12.37 1.42 -18.28
C LYS A 205 11.77 2.46 -19.22
N ARG A 206 11.02 3.41 -18.68
CA ARG A 206 10.22 4.39 -19.45
C ARG A 206 11.04 5.59 -19.90
N TRP A 207 12.21 5.38 -20.51
CA TRP A 207 13.00 6.49 -21.06
C TRP A 207 12.18 7.33 -22.04
N ARG A 208 11.21 6.72 -22.75
CA ARG A 208 10.26 7.40 -23.64
C ARG A 208 9.24 8.31 -22.95
N ARG A 209 9.10 8.26 -21.62
CA ARG A 209 8.25 9.15 -20.83
C ARG A 209 8.99 10.38 -20.31
N VAL A 210 10.29 10.52 -20.61
CA VAL A 210 11.00 11.78 -20.33
C VAL A 210 10.28 12.90 -21.08
N SER A 211 9.95 13.98 -20.35
CA SER A 211 9.33 15.16 -20.96
C SER A 211 10.28 15.79 -21.98
N GLY A 212 9.73 16.37 -23.05
CA GLY A 212 10.54 17.03 -24.09
C GLY A 212 11.19 16.10 -25.12
N LEU A 213 10.86 14.80 -25.13
CA LEU A 213 11.32 13.91 -26.20
C LEU A 213 10.57 14.10 -27.53
N ASN A 214 9.42 14.76 -27.50
CA ASN A 214 8.63 15.07 -28.70
C ASN A 214 9.42 16.01 -29.60
N GLY A 215 9.66 15.61 -30.86
CA GLY A 215 10.40 16.40 -31.86
C GLY A 215 11.88 16.01 -32.01
N LEU A 216 12.42 15.14 -31.14
CA LEU A 216 13.80 14.65 -31.27
C LEU A 216 13.95 13.69 -32.46
N LYS A 217 15.05 13.85 -33.22
CA LYS A 217 15.47 12.94 -34.29
C LYS A 217 15.95 11.62 -33.71
N ARG A 218 16.01 10.58 -34.55
CA ARG A 218 16.41 9.21 -34.13
C ARG A 218 17.71 9.15 -33.33
N ARG A 219 18.73 9.93 -33.72
CA ARG A 219 20.03 9.98 -33.02
C ARG A 219 19.91 10.64 -31.64
N GLU A 220 19.12 11.69 -31.53
CA GLU A 220 18.88 12.41 -30.26
C GLU A 220 18.06 11.55 -29.29
N LEU A 221 17.08 10.80 -29.80
CA LEU A 221 16.35 9.80 -29.02
C LEU A 221 17.26 8.69 -28.48
N ALA A 222 18.24 8.23 -29.27
CA ALA A 222 19.22 7.25 -28.80
C ALA A 222 20.08 7.82 -27.67
N ILE A 223 20.55 9.07 -27.80
CA ILE A 223 21.31 9.75 -26.74
C ILE A 223 20.45 9.90 -25.47
N ALA A 224 19.20 10.35 -25.61
CA ALA A 224 18.28 10.50 -24.48
C ALA A 224 18.02 9.17 -23.76
N ARG A 225 17.94 8.05 -24.50
CA ARG A 225 17.85 6.70 -23.93
C ARG A 225 19.10 6.36 -23.11
N GLU A 226 20.30 6.56 -23.66
CA GLU A 226 21.55 6.24 -22.96
C GLU A 226 21.74 7.12 -21.71
N LEU A 227 21.42 8.41 -21.79
CA LEU A 227 21.45 9.31 -20.63
C LEU A 227 20.44 8.89 -19.56
N TRP A 228 19.25 8.46 -19.96
CA TRP A 228 18.25 7.93 -19.03
C TRP A 228 18.78 6.68 -18.32
N HIS A 229 19.39 5.74 -19.04
CA HIS A 229 19.97 4.54 -18.44
C HIS A 229 21.16 4.85 -17.52
N TRP A 230 22.02 5.78 -17.91
CA TRP A 230 23.12 6.23 -17.07
C TRP A 230 22.61 6.87 -15.77
N ARG A 231 21.62 7.77 -15.86
CA ARG A 231 20.99 8.38 -14.68
C ARG A 231 20.37 7.33 -13.77
N ASP A 232 19.65 6.36 -14.33
CA ASP A 232 19.02 5.26 -13.58
C ASP A 232 20.05 4.34 -12.90
N SER A 233 21.25 4.19 -13.47
CA SER A 233 22.32 3.38 -12.87
C SER A 233 23.07 4.05 -11.71
N LEU A 234 22.99 5.38 -11.60
CA LEU A 234 23.64 6.15 -10.55
C LEU A 234 22.77 6.34 -9.31
N ALA A 235 21.48 5.99 -9.41
CA ALA A 235 20.44 6.38 -8.47
C ALA A 235 19.89 5.19 -7.69
#